data_AF-A0A9X4E1D0-F1
#
_entry.id   AF-A0A9X4E1D0-F1
#
_cell.length_a   1.000
_cell.length_b   1.000
_cell.length_c   1.000
_cell.angle_alpha   90.00
_cell.angle_beta   90.00
_cell.angle_gamma   90.00
#
_symmetry.space_group_name_H-M   'P 1'
#
loop_
_entity.id
_entity.type
_entity.pdbx_description
1 polymer ?
#
loop_
_entity_poly.entity_id
_entity_poly.type
_entity_poly.pdbx_seq_one_letter_code
_entity_poly.pdbx_strand_id
1 'polypeptide(L)'
;MNPIFMLERKIFHQNLLNSILTTNSKGIVSNADGNNARSCNIAKKIAEQLEAQIITDRAAGQTSGNAFESICSQFIKTAFSKLQHIRPGDWNVKQIGSRNRLEIANYQQYAHLVALARAAENERL
;
A
#
# COMPACT_ATOMS: atom_id res chain seq x y z
N MET A 1 -17.22 -17.46 -15.05
CA MET A 1 -15.86 -17.60 -14.48
C MET A 1 -15.35 -16.20 -14.18
N ASN A 2 -15.07 -15.86 -12.92
CA ASN A 2 -14.60 -14.51 -12.57
C ASN A 2 -13.09 -14.44 -12.83
N PRO A 3 -12.57 -13.53 -13.68
CA PRO A 3 -11.14 -13.42 -13.95
C PRO A 3 -10.35 -13.24 -12.66
N ILE A 4 -9.21 -13.94 -12.56
CA ILE A 4 -8.49 -14.08 -11.30
C ILE A 4 -8.08 -12.72 -10.70
N PHE A 5 -7.75 -11.73 -11.54
CA PHE A 5 -7.42 -10.37 -11.10
C PHE A 5 -8.63 -9.54 -10.70
N MET A 6 -9.82 -9.81 -11.23
CA MET A 6 -11.04 -9.16 -10.75
C MET A 6 -11.35 -9.59 -9.31
N LEU A 7 -11.12 -10.86 -8.98
CA LEU A 7 -11.27 -11.36 -7.61
C LEU A 7 -10.23 -10.73 -6.67
N GLU A 8 -8.95 -10.72 -7.04
CA GLU A 8 -7.89 -10.10 -6.22
C GLU A 8 -8.15 -8.59 -6.01
N ARG A 9 -8.65 -7.88 -7.04
CA ARG A 9 -9.05 -6.48 -6.91
C ARG A 9 -10.20 -6.28 -5.93
N LYS A 10 -11.20 -7.18 -5.94
CA LYS A 10 -12.31 -7.13 -4.99
C LYS A 10 -11.82 -7.34 -3.56
N ILE A 11 -10.95 -8.32 -3.34
CA ILE A 11 -10.33 -8.59 -2.03
C ILE A 11 -9.52 -7.37 -1.56
N PHE A 12 -8.72 -6.77 -2.44
CA PHE A 12 -7.97 -5.54 -2.15
C PHE A 12 -8.88 -4.43 -1.64
N HIS A 13 -9.98 -4.14 -2.35
CA HIS A 13 -10.93 -3.12 -1.91
C HIS A 13 -11.66 -3.49 -0.61
N GLN A 14 -12.03 -4.74 -0.41
CA GLN A 14 -12.62 -5.18 0.86
C GLN A 14 -11.67 -4.94 2.04
N ASN A 15 -10.37 -5.22 1.87
CA ASN A 15 -9.38 -4.93 2.89
C ASN A 15 -9.26 -3.44 3.20
N LEU A 16 -9.36 -2.57 2.18
CA LEU A 16 -9.41 -1.12 2.38
C LEU A 16 -10.65 -0.69 3.17
N LEU A 17 -11.83 -1.16 2.77
CA LEU A 17 -13.10 -0.81 3.41
C LEU A 17 -13.14 -1.24 4.87
N ASN A 18 -12.64 -2.44 5.16
CA ASN A 18 -12.59 -3.00 6.51
C ASN A 18 -11.58 -2.32 7.44
N SER A 19 -10.77 -1.37 6.95
CA SER A 19 -9.67 -0.79 7.74
C SER A 19 -9.52 0.72 7.61
N ILE A 20 -9.26 1.23 6.41
CA ILE A 20 -8.74 2.60 6.20
C ILE A 20 -9.59 3.46 5.28
N LEU A 21 -10.46 2.86 4.45
CA LEU A 21 -11.39 3.58 3.59
C LEU A 21 -12.74 3.70 4.30
N THR A 22 -12.88 4.75 5.12
CA THR A 22 -14.04 4.96 5.99
C THR A 22 -14.69 6.31 5.68
N THR A 23 -15.94 6.47 6.09
CA THR A 23 -16.66 7.76 5.96
C THR A 23 -17.00 8.28 7.36
N ASN A 24 -16.63 9.53 7.65
CA ASN A 24 -16.92 10.12 8.96
C ASN A 24 -18.40 10.58 9.08
N SER A 25 -18.79 11.04 10.26
CA SER A 25 -20.16 11.53 10.53
C SER A 25 -20.59 12.73 9.68
N LYS A 26 -19.65 13.45 9.07
CA LYS A 26 -19.91 14.56 8.14
C LYS A 26 -20.01 14.11 6.68
N GLY A 27 -19.94 12.80 6.40
CA GLY A 27 -20.00 12.26 5.05
C GLY A 27 -18.70 12.43 4.25
N ILE A 28 -17.58 12.76 4.90
CA ILE A 28 -16.26 12.90 4.26
C ILE A 28 -15.53 11.57 4.34
N VAL A 29 -15.12 11.07 3.16
CA VAL A 29 -14.35 9.83 3.03
C VAL A 29 -12.89 10.06 3.45
N SER A 30 -12.27 9.07 4.10
CA SER A 30 -10.95 9.16 4.73
C SER A 30 -9.78 9.50 3.79
N ASN A 31 -9.93 9.22 2.49
CA ASN A 31 -8.97 9.53 1.44
C ASN A 31 -9.23 10.89 0.74
N ALA A 32 -10.27 11.63 1.13
CA ALA A 32 -10.57 12.94 0.60
C ALA A 32 -9.78 14.04 1.34
N ASP A 33 -9.50 15.14 0.63
CA ASP A 33 -9.19 16.42 1.25
C ASP A 33 -10.52 17.11 1.62
N GLY A 34 -10.81 17.17 2.91
CA GLY A 34 -12.09 17.64 3.45
C GLY A 34 -12.43 19.10 3.11
N ASN A 35 -11.44 19.93 2.81
CA ASN A 35 -11.63 21.33 2.42
C ASN A 35 -11.81 21.51 0.91
N ASN A 36 -11.73 20.43 0.13
CA ASN A 36 -11.84 20.46 -1.32
C ASN A 36 -13.11 19.74 -1.78
N ALA A 37 -14.13 20.53 -2.18
CA ALA A 37 -15.41 20.00 -2.62
C ALA A 37 -15.31 18.96 -3.75
N ARG A 38 -14.37 19.14 -4.69
CA ARG A 38 -14.15 18.16 -5.78
C ARG A 38 -13.57 16.86 -5.24
N SER A 39 -12.58 16.96 -4.35
CA SER A 39 -11.98 15.78 -3.70
C SER A 39 -13.04 14.98 -2.93
N CYS A 40 -13.85 15.66 -2.10
CA CYS A 40 -14.96 15.03 -1.36
C CYS A 40 -15.97 14.34 -2.29
N ASN A 41 -16.40 15.00 -3.36
CA ASN A 41 -17.39 14.45 -4.29
C ASN A 41 -16.87 13.22 -5.05
N ILE A 42 -15.61 13.25 -5.49
CA ILE A 42 -14.98 12.11 -6.18
C ILE A 42 -14.83 10.93 -5.22
N ALA A 43 -14.28 11.18 -4.02
CA ALA A 43 -14.07 10.14 -3.03
C ALA A 43 -15.37 9.48 -2.59
N LYS A 44 -16.44 10.28 -2.39
CA LYS A 44 -17.78 9.78 -2.07
C LYS A 44 -18.32 8.85 -3.15
N LYS A 45 -18.27 9.25 -4.42
CA LYS A 45 -18.75 8.39 -5.53
C LYS A 45 -17.96 7.09 -5.64
N ILE A 46 -16.65 7.12 -5.39
CA ILE A 46 -15.83 5.90 -5.35
C ILE A 46 -16.27 5.00 -4.20
N ALA A 47 -16.46 5.55 -3.00
CA ALA A 47 -16.92 4.78 -1.84
C ALA A 47 -18.31 4.16 -2.06
N GLU A 48 -19.24 4.89 -2.68
CA GLU A 48 -20.56 4.39 -3.06
C GLU A 48 -20.47 3.22 -4.06
N GLN A 49 -19.63 3.34 -5.09
CA GLN A 49 -19.39 2.25 -6.05
C GLN A 49 -18.73 1.01 -5.44
N LEU A 50 -18.01 1.18 -4.33
CA LEU A 50 -17.38 0.09 -3.59
C LEU A 50 -18.30 -0.49 -2.51
N GLU A 51 -19.55 -0.03 -2.40
CA GLU A 51 -20.53 -0.44 -1.38
C GLU A 51 -19.99 -0.24 0.04
N ALA A 52 -19.28 0.88 0.28
CA ALA A 52 -18.71 1.21 1.58
C ALA A 52 -19.81 1.44 2.63
N GLN A 53 -19.94 0.53 3.60
CA GLN A 53 -20.94 0.63 4.69
C GLN A 53 -20.34 1.07 6.03
N ILE A 54 -19.01 1.22 6.12
CA ILE A 54 -18.32 1.46 7.39
C ILE A 54 -18.27 2.96 7.69
N ILE A 55 -19.07 3.36 8.67
CA ILE A 55 -19.09 4.71 9.25
C ILE A 55 -18.21 4.68 10.51
N THR A 56 -16.96 5.10 10.37
CA THR A 56 -16.02 5.25 11.50
C THR A 56 -15.15 6.47 11.29
N ASP A 57 -14.67 7.04 12.39
CA ASP A 57 -13.76 8.18 12.33
C ASP A 57 -12.46 7.84 11.59
N ARG A 58 -11.88 8.88 10.99
CA ARG A 58 -10.67 8.78 10.19
C ARG A 58 -9.51 8.28 11.05
N ALA A 59 -8.89 7.16 10.66
CA ALA A 59 -7.64 6.72 11.26
C ALA A 59 -6.54 7.78 11.09
N ALA A 60 -5.62 7.86 12.05
CA ALA A 60 -4.46 8.76 11.95
C ALA A 60 -3.68 8.51 10.65
N GLY A 61 -3.23 9.58 9.99
CA GLY A 61 -2.62 9.50 8.63
C GLY A 61 -1.42 8.57 8.53
N GLN A 62 -0.62 8.45 9.60
CA GLN A 62 0.51 7.52 9.63
C GLN A 62 0.07 6.05 9.71
N THR A 63 -1.00 5.77 10.46
CA THR A 63 -1.61 4.44 10.56
C THR A 63 -2.25 4.04 9.25
N SER A 64 -2.94 4.96 8.56
CA SER A 64 -3.57 4.67 7.27
C SER A 64 -2.54 4.46 6.17
N GLY A 65 -1.42 5.21 6.17
CA GLY A 65 -0.31 5.00 5.23
C GLY A 65 0.31 3.61 5.34
N ASN A 66 0.68 3.21 6.57
CA ASN A 66 1.26 1.89 6.81
C ASN A 66 0.31 0.73 6.43
N ALA A 67 -0.98 0.86 6.78
CA ALA A 67 -1.98 -0.13 6.41
C ALA A 67 -2.19 -0.19 4.89
N PHE A 68 -2.21 0.96 4.20
CA PHE A 68 -2.34 0.99 2.74
C PHE A 68 -1.17 0.28 2.05
N GLU A 69 0.06 0.54 2.49
CA GLU A 69 1.25 -0.15 1.99
C GLU A 69 1.17 -1.66 2.20
N SER A 70 0.74 -2.11 3.39
CA SER A 70 0.56 -3.54 3.69
C SER A 70 -0.50 -4.17 2.78
N ILE A 71 -1.64 -3.51 2.55
CA ILE A 71 -2.72 -4.01 1.70
C ILE A 71 -2.28 -4.08 0.23
N CYS A 72 -1.52 -3.08 -0.25
CA CYS A 72 -0.91 -3.09 -1.58
C CYS A 72 0.10 -4.23 -1.73
N SER A 73 0.98 -4.42 -0.74
CA SER A 73 1.98 -5.49 -0.73
C SER A 73 1.32 -6.86 -0.84
N GLN A 74 0.23 -7.08 -0.08
CA GLN A 74 -0.52 -8.33 -0.12
C GLN A 74 -1.19 -8.56 -1.49
N PHE A 75 -1.82 -7.53 -2.08
CA PHE A 75 -2.41 -7.63 -3.42
C PHE A 75 -1.37 -7.98 -4.49
N ILE A 76 -0.22 -7.32 -4.48
CA ILE A 76 0.86 -7.62 -5.43
C ILE A 76 1.34 -9.05 -5.24
N LYS A 77 1.55 -9.49 -4.00
CA LYS A 77 1.97 -10.86 -3.67
C LYS A 77 0.99 -11.91 -4.21
N THR A 78 -0.31 -11.75 -3.95
CA THR A 78 -1.32 -12.72 -4.36
C THR A 78 -1.55 -12.71 -5.87
N ALA A 79 -1.63 -11.54 -6.50
CA ALA A 79 -1.83 -11.44 -7.94
C ALA A 79 -0.61 -11.95 -8.72
N PHE A 80 0.60 -11.54 -8.33
CA PHE A 80 1.83 -11.92 -9.03
C PHE A 80 2.17 -13.41 -8.90
N SER A 81 1.83 -14.04 -7.77
CA SER A 81 2.03 -15.49 -7.57
C SER A 81 1.31 -16.36 -8.61
N LYS A 82 0.24 -15.85 -9.23
CA LYS A 82 -0.54 -16.57 -10.26
C LYS A 82 0.11 -16.52 -11.64
N LEU A 83 1.12 -15.67 -11.83
CA LEU A 83 1.83 -15.47 -13.09
C LEU A 83 3.10 -16.34 -13.22
N GLN A 84 3.31 -17.32 -12.35
CA GLN A 84 4.52 -18.17 -12.37
C GLN A 84 4.77 -18.88 -13.70
N HIS A 85 3.71 -19.21 -14.45
CA HIS A 85 3.83 -19.81 -15.79
C HIS A 85 4.34 -18.83 -16.87
N ILE A 86 4.19 -17.52 -16.66
CA ILE A 86 4.70 -16.47 -17.55
C ILE A 86 6.02 -15.91 -17.04
N ARG A 87 6.18 -15.81 -15.72
CA ARG A 87 7.36 -15.27 -15.04
C ARG A 87 7.80 -16.19 -13.90
N PRO A 88 8.44 -17.33 -14.21
CA PRO A 88 8.89 -18.26 -13.19
C PRO A 88 9.98 -17.64 -12.31
N GLY A 89 9.97 -18.01 -11.02
CA GLY A 89 11.01 -17.65 -10.05
C GLY A 89 10.53 -17.72 -8.60
N ASP A 90 11.48 -17.75 -7.67
CA ASP A 90 11.20 -17.57 -6.25
C ASP A 90 11.11 -16.07 -5.92
N TRP A 91 9.90 -15.54 -6.05
CA TRP A 91 9.62 -14.11 -5.91
C TRP A 91 9.19 -13.76 -4.49
N ASN A 92 9.86 -12.78 -3.90
CA ASN A 92 9.48 -12.21 -2.61
C ASN A 92 8.89 -10.80 -2.78
N VAL A 93 7.77 -10.54 -2.13
CA VAL A 93 7.12 -9.24 -2.06
C VAL A 93 7.00 -8.87 -0.59
N LYS A 94 7.61 -7.75 -0.20
CA LYS A 94 7.63 -7.26 1.19
C LYS A 94 7.44 -5.75 1.26
N GLN A 95 6.72 -5.30 2.28
CA GLN A 95 6.68 -3.91 2.67
C GLN A 95 7.95 -3.58 3.47
N ILE A 96 8.67 -2.53 3.08
CA ILE A 96 9.88 -2.06 3.77
C ILE A 96 9.57 -0.78 4.52
N GLY A 97 9.70 -0.81 5.84
CA GLY A 97 9.52 0.37 6.69
C GLY A 97 10.75 1.29 6.70
N SER A 98 10.56 2.51 7.18
CA SER A 98 11.57 3.58 7.23
C SER A 98 12.79 3.29 8.12
N ARG A 99 12.77 2.21 8.91
CA ARG A 99 13.85 1.87 9.85
C ARG A 99 15.04 1.18 9.21
N ASN A 100 14.91 0.64 7.99
CA ASN A 100 16.01 -0.08 7.34
C ASN A 100 16.59 0.67 6.13
N ARG A 101 17.38 1.72 6.40
CA ARG A 101 17.92 2.64 5.36
C ARG A 101 18.84 1.96 4.34
N LEU A 102 19.41 0.80 4.65
CA LEU A 102 20.28 0.02 3.77
C LEU A 102 19.60 -1.26 3.25
N GLU A 103 18.28 -1.39 3.33
CA GLU A 103 17.56 -2.59 2.88
C GLU A 103 17.86 -2.92 1.41
N ILE A 104 17.98 -1.92 0.55
CA ILE A 104 18.27 -2.14 -0.86
C ILE A 104 19.67 -2.76 -1.07
N ALA A 105 20.60 -2.51 -0.15
CA ALA A 105 21.96 -3.04 -0.21
C ALA A 105 22.01 -4.56 0.06
N ASN A 106 20.91 -5.16 0.55
CA ASN A 106 20.77 -6.61 0.65
C ASN A 106 20.58 -7.28 -0.73
N TYR A 107 20.34 -6.51 -1.79
CA TYR A 107 20.20 -7.02 -3.15
C TYR A 107 21.47 -6.79 -3.95
N GLN A 108 21.78 -7.76 -4.81
CA GLN A 108 23.03 -7.83 -5.57
C GLN A 108 23.36 -6.53 -6.33
N GLN A 109 22.35 -5.88 -6.93
CA GLN A 109 22.54 -4.65 -7.70
C GLN A 109 23.07 -3.48 -6.86
N TYR A 110 22.80 -3.48 -5.55
CA TYR A 110 23.12 -2.37 -4.66
C TYR A 110 24.02 -2.79 -3.49
N ALA A 111 24.60 -3.99 -3.52
CA ALA A 111 25.47 -4.48 -2.44
C ALA A 111 26.67 -3.55 -2.16
N HIS A 112 27.14 -2.83 -3.17
CA HIS A 112 28.21 -1.85 -3.08
C HIS A 112 27.89 -0.64 -2.18
N LEU A 113 26.60 -0.35 -1.92
CA LEU A 113 26.21 0.75 -1.03
C LEU A 113 26.70 0.56 0.41
N VAL A 114 26.93 -0.68 0.84
CA VAL A 114 27.53 -0.97 2.16
C VAL A 114 28.96 -0.43 2.24
N ALA A 115 29.74 -0.60 1.17
CA ALA A 115 31.12 -0.11 1.11
C ALA A 115 31.16 1.43 1.10
N LEU A 116 30.27 2.07 0.33
CA LEU A 116 30.16 3.54 0.30
C LEU A 116 29.74 4.12 1.66
N ALA A 117 28.80 3.49 2.36
CA ALA A 117 28.39 3.92 3.69
C ALA A 117 29.56 3.87 4.70
N ARG A 118 30.35 2.79 4.67
CA ARG A 118 31.55 2.64 5.52
C ARG A 118 32.63 3.67 5.20
N ALA A 119 32.87 3.95 3.91
CA ALA A 119 33.85 4.96 3.50
C ALA A 119 33.46 6.36 4.01
N ALA A 120 32.18 6.72 3.88
CA ALA A 120 31.66 8.00 4.36
C ALA A 120 31.68 8.16 5.89
N GLU A 121 31.57 7.07 6.64
CA GLU A 121 31.73 7.08 8.11
C GLU A 121 33.19 7.31 8.51
N ASN A 122 34.14 6.71 7.80
CA ASN A 122 35.57 6.81 8.11
C ASN A 122 36.18 8.17 7.74
N GLU A 123 35.69 8.85 6.70
CA GLU A 123 36.14 10.22 6.32
C GLU A 123 35.62 11.32 7.27
N ARG A 124 34.72 10.98 8.20
CA ARG A 124 34.16 11.90 9.19
C ARG A 124 34.92 11.95 10.51
N LEU A 125 35.93 11.08 10.69
CA LEU A 125 36.83 11.01 11.86
C LEU A 125 38.20 11.59 11.49
#